data_AF-A0A2B0LX35-F1
#
_entry.id   AF-A0A2B0LX35-F1
#
_cell.length_a   1.000
_cell.length_b   1.000
_cell.length_c   1.000
_cell.angle_alpha   90.00
_cell.angle_beta   90.00
_cell.angle_gamma   90.00
#
_symmetry.space_group_name_H-M   'P 1'
#
loop_
_entity.id
_entity.type
_entity.pdbx_description
1 polymer ?
#
loop_
_entity_poly.entity_id
_entity_poly.type
_entity_poly.pdbx_seq_one_letter_code
_entity_poly.pdbx_strand_id
1 'polypeptide(L)'
;MSFVKVAYIFCSQAEKAVNSDWCYHIAIETKGASDNQFQWLYFELMEELRGGKQFDVVHVNTIANPQLKKRIFKEGKLFVQRI
;
A
#
# COMPACT_ATOMS: atom_id res chain seq x y z
N MET A 1 3.21 9.24 -17.69
CA MET A 1 4.28 8.62 -16.87
C MET A 1 3.68 8.24 -15.53
N SER A 2 3.82 6.98 -15.11
CA SER A 2 3.38 6.54 -13.78
C SER A 2 4.37 7.03 -12.72
N PHE A 3 3.89 7.73 -11.69
CA PHE A 3 4.72 8.11 -10.54
C PHE A 3 4.87 6.98 -9.51
N VAL A 4 4.06 5.93 -9.58
CA VAL A 4 4.24 4.71 -8.78
C VAL A 4 5.55 4.04 -9.19
N LYS A 5 6.46 3.86 -8.23
CA LYS A 5 7.75 3.16 -8.38
C LYS A 5 7.60 1.69 -8.02
N VAL A 6 7.06 1.41 -6.83
CA VAL A 6 6.88 0.05 -6.34
C VAL A 6 5.65 -0.01 -5.45
N ALA A 7 4.95 -1.13 -5.46
CA ALA A 7 3.84 -1.42 -4.57
C ALA A 7 4.01 -2.80 -3.95
N TYR A 8 3.77 -2.89 -2.65
CA TYR A 8 3.80 -4.12 -1.86
C TYR A 8 2.41 -4.36 -1.27
N ILE A 9 1.97 -5.61 -1.26
CA ILE A 9 0.78 -6.04 -0.52
C ILE A 9 1.26 -6.78 0.73
N PHE A 10 0.75 -6.38 1.88
CA PHE A 10 0.99 -7.05 3.15
C PHE A 10 -0.33 -7.19 3.90
N CYS A 11 -0.42 -8.21 4.74
CA CYS A 11 -1.56 -8.42 5.61
C CYS A 11 -1.09 -8.25 7.05
N SER A 12 -1.92 -7.68 7.91
CA SER A 12 -1.65 -7.75 9.35
C SER A 12 -1.73 -9.23 9.77
N GLN A 13 -0.58 -9.90 9.87
CA GLN A 13 -0.49 -11.22 10.52
C GLN A 13 -0.74 -11.14 12.03
N ALA A 14 -1.22 -10.00 12.56
CA ALA A 14 -1.42 -9.77 13.98
C ALA A 14 -2.38 -10.79 14.59
N GLU A 15 -3.35 -11.33 13.84
CA GLU A 15 -4.14 -12.45 14.32
C GLU A 15 -4.45 -13.42 13.16
N LYS A 16 -3.85 -14.61 13.21
CA LYS A 16 -4.38 -15.82 12.56
C LYS A 16 -5.71 -16.26 13.21
N ALA A 17 -6.56 -15.33 13.62
CA ALA A 17 -7.86 -15.59 14.20
C ALA A 17 -8.89 -15.45 13.09
N VAL A 18 -9.22 -16.60 12.51
CA VAL A 18 -10.56 -17.01 12.05
C VAL A 18 -11.60 -15.88 12.04
N ASN A 19 -11.55 -14.98 11.05
CA ASN A 19 -12.68 -14.18 10.58
C ASN A 19 -12.32 -13.62 9.18
N SER A 20 -13.30 -13.63 8.29
CA SER A 20 -13.16 -13.59 6.83
C SER A 20 -12.79 -12.24 6.21
N ASP A 21 -12.56 -11.19 7.00
CA ASP A 21 -12.37 -9.83 6.52
C ASP A 21 -10.89 -9.44 6.55
N TRP A 22 -10.12 -10.09 5.69
CA TRP A 22 -8.69 -9.79 5.52
C TRP A 22 -8.54 -8.35 5.01
N CYS A 23 -8.19 -7.41 5.89
CA CYS A 23 -7.73 -6.08 5.51
C CYS A 23 -6.37 -6.21 4.81
N TYR A 24 -6.35 -6.03 3.49
CA TYR A 24 -5.10 -5.97 2.74
C TYR A 24 -4.53 -4.55 2.85
N HIS A 25 -3.25 -4.44 3.18
CA HIS A 25 -2.56 -3.16 3.16
C HIS A 25 -1.67 -3.10 1.93
N ILE A 26 -1.75 -1.99 1.21
CA ILE A 26 -0.94 -1.71 0.03
C ILE A 26 0.04 -0.59 0.37
N ALA A 27 1.33 -0.89 0.40
CA ALA A 27 2.38 0.11 0.54
C ALA A 27 2.88 0.54 -0.84
N ILE A 28 2.78 1.82 -1.15
CA ILE A 28 3.18 2.38 -2.44
C ILE A 28 4.33 3.37 -2.24
N GLU A 29 5.46 3.10 -2.90
CA GLU A 29 6.54 4.07 -3.08
C GLU A 29 6.35 4.80 -4.40
N THR A 30 6.55 6.11 -4.41
CA THR A 30 6.40 6.96 -5.59
C THR A 30 7.69 7.69 -5.93
N LYS A 31 7.91 8.03 -7.21
CA LYS A 31 8.98 8.93 -7.67
C LYS A 31 8.47 10.37 -7.71
N GLY A 32 8.80 11.16 -6.69
CA GLY A 32 8.54 12.60 -6.68
C GLY A 32 7.06 13.02 -6.70
N ALA A 33 6.15 12.14 -6.31
CA ALA A 33 4.74 12.49 -6.21
C ALA A 33 4.50 13.39 -4.99
N SER A 34 3.65 14.40 -5.16
CA SER A 34 3.13 15.19 -4.04
C SER A 34 2.05 14.42 -3.27
N ASP A 35 1.75 14.86 -2.06
CA ASP A 35 0.69 14.29 -1.23
C ASP A 35 -0.67 14.33 -1.94
N ASN A 36 -0.97 15.42 -2.67
CA ASN A 36 -2.21 15.55 -3.44
C ASN A 36 -2.29 14.53 -4.59
N GLN A 37 -1.17 14.28 -5.29
CA GLN A 37 -1.12 13.25 -6.33
C GLN A 37 -1.32 11.85 -5.75
N PHE A 38 -0.76 11.61 -4.55
CA PHE A 38 -0.97 10.35 -3.85
C PHE A 38 -2.43 10.18 -3.38
N GLN A 39 -3.04 11.23 -2.84
CA GLN A 39 -4.45 11.22 -2.45
C GLN A 39 -5.37 10.93 -3.64
N TRP A 40 -5.06 11.51 -4.80
CA TRP A 40 -5.82 11.22 -6.02
C TRP A 40 -5.69 9.76 -6.45
N LEU A 41 -4.48 9.19 -6.41
CA LEU A 41 -4.27 7.76 -6.66
C LEU A 41 -5.04 6.89 -5.66
N TYR A 42 -5.07 7.26 -4.38
CA TYR A 42 -5.84 6.54 -3.39
C TYR A 42 -7.34 6.56 -3.72
N PHE A 43 -7.87 7.72 -4.12
CA PHE A 43 -9.26 7.85 -4.56
C PHE A 43 -9.57 6.96 -5.79
N GLU A 44 -8.71 6.98 -6.81
CA GLU A 44 -8.86 6.14 -7.99
C GLU A 44 -8.87 4.64 -7.63
N LEU A 45 -7.96 4.21 -6.75
CA LEU A 45 -7.91 2.83 -6.28
C LEU A 45 -9.18 2.43 -5.51
N MET A 46 -9.73 3.33 -4.68
CA MET A 46 -10.97 3.10 -3.93
C MET A 46 -12.17 2.92 -4.86
N GLU A 47 -12.26 3.72 -5.92
CA GLU A 47 -13.33 3.60 -6.90
C GLU A 47 -13.19 2.33 -7.76
N GLU A 48 -11.98 1.99 -8.22
CA GLU A 48 -11.72 0.78 -9.02
C GLU A 48 -11.96 -0.53 -8.25
N LEU A 49 -11.64 -0.53 -6.96
CA LEU A 49 -11.77 -1.70 -6.08
C LEU A 49 -13.08 -1.70 -5.29
N ARG A 50 -14.02 -0.81 -5.62
CA ARG A 50 -15.30 -0.67 -4.93
C ARG A 50 -16.10 -1.98 -5.01
N GLY A 51 -16.56 -2.47 -3.85
CA GLY A 51 -17.25 -3.76 -3.72
C GLY A 51 -16.32 -4.97 -3.59
N GLY A 52 -15.00 -4.76 -3.62
CA GLY A 52 -13.99 -5.75 -3.27
C GLY A 52 -13.76 -5.86 -1.75
N LYS A 53 -12.71 -6.60 -1.36
CA LYS A 53 -12.29 -6.70 0.04
C LYS A 53 -11.80 -5.34 0.56
N GLN A 54 -11.97 -5.09 1.86
CA GLN A 54 -11.45 -3.90 2.51
C GLN A 54 -9.92 -3.84 2.39
N PHE A 55 -9.40 -2.66 2.03
CA PHE A 55 -7.96 -2.42 1.93
C PHE A 55 -7.61 -1.02 2.41
N ASP A 56 -6.38 -0.87 2.91
CA ASP A 56 -5.78 0.44 3.18
C ASP A 56 -4.56 0.64 2.30
N VAL A 57 -4.27 1.90 1.96
CA VAL A 57 -3.08 2.26 1.18
C VAL A 57 -2.22 3.19 2.01
N VAL A 58 -0.91 2.92 2.04
CA VAL A 58 0.07 3.77 2.73
C VAL A 58 1.11 4.30 1.73
N HIS A 59 1.37 5.61 1.82
CA HIS A 59 2.45 6.24 1.06
C HIS A 59 3.78 6.01 1.74
N VAL A 60 4.63 5.18 1.14
CA VAL A 60 5.92 4.82 1.76
C VAL A 60 6.80 6.05 1.92
N ASN A 61 6.76 7.01 1.00
CA ASN A 61 7.61 8.19 1.05
C ASN A 61 7.41 9.00 2.34
N THR A 62 6.17 9.09 2.87
CA THR A 62 5.81 9.91 4.04
C THR A 62 6.03 9.21 5.39
N ILE A 63 6.32 7.90 5.41
CA ILE A 63 6.58 7.18 6.67
C ILE A 63 7.87 7.69 7.32
N ALA A 64 7.75 8.39 8.45
CA ALA A 64 8.89 8.88 9.22
C ALA A 64 9.65 7.76 9.95
N ASN A 65 8.97 6.67 10.32
CA ASN A 65 9.58 5.55 11.05
C ASN A 65 10.37 4.62 10.11
N PRO A 66 11.71 4.58 10.19
CA PRO A 66 12.54 3.77 9.30
C PRO A 66 12.43 2.26 9.59
N GLN A 67 12.11 1.85 10.82
CA GLN A 67 11.89 0.44 11.15
C GLN A 67 10.60 -0.08 10.52
N LEU A 68 9.54 0.73 10.52
CA LEU A 68 8.30 0.41 9.83
C LEU A 68 8.50 0.26 8.31
N LYS A 69 9.23 1.20 7.68
CA LYS A 69 9.64 1.08 6.26
C LYS A 69 10.36 -0.24 5.98
N LYS A 70 11.38 -0.58 6.78
CA LYS A 70 12.13 -1.84 6.62
C LYS A 70 11.22 -3.06 6.77
N ARG A 71 10.28 -3.04 7.72
CA ARG A 71 9.36 -4.13 7.96
C ARG A 71 8.41 -4.33 6.77
N ILE A 72 7.84 -3.25 6.24
CA ILE A 72 6.99 -3.29 5.03
C ILE A 72 7.75 -3.92 3.86
N PHE A 73 9.02 -3.53 3.62
CA PHE A 73 9.80 -4.11 2.53
C PHE A 73 10.22 -5.56 2.77
N LYS A 74 10.35 -5.99 4.02
CA LYS A 74 10.74 -7.36 4.38
C LYS A 74 9.55 -8.33 4.37
N GLU A 75 8.41 -7.89 4.90
CA GLU A 75 7.22 -8.72 5.09
C GLU A 75 6.22 -8.58 3.94
N GLY A 76 6.27 -7.47 3.21
CA GLY A 76 5.40 -7.21 2.07
C GLY A 76 5.75 -8.06 0.86
N LYS A 77 4.72 -8.61 0.23
CA LYS A 77 4.84 -9.28 -1.07
C LYS A 77 4.87 -8.21 -2.16
N LEU A 78 5.92 -8.20 -2.95
CA LEU A 78 6.02 -7.32 -4.12
C LEU A 78 4.84 -7.59 -5.06
N PHE A 79 4.09 -6.55 -5.39
CA PHE A 79 2.94 -6.62 -6.29
C PHE A 79 3.25 -5.97 -7.64
N VAL A 80 3.79 -4.75 -7.62
CA VAL A 80 4.15 -3.99 -8.82
C VAL A 80 5.52 -3.35 -8.63
N GLN A 81 6.35 -3.39 -9.65
CA GLN A 81 7.57 -2.58 -9.75
C GLN A 81 7.62 -1.96 -11.14
N ARG A 82 7.78 -0.64 -11.21
CA ARG A 82 7.86 0.12 -12.46
C ARG A 82 9.25 0.77 -12.55
N ILE A 83 9.98 0.43 -13.61
CA ILE A 83 11.34 0.90 -13.89
C ILE A 83 11.30 2.38 -14.29
#